data_AF-A0A1U7II97-F1
#
_entry.id   AF-A0A1U7II97-F1
#
_cell.length_a   1.000
_cell.length_b   1.000
_cell.length_c   1.000
_cell.angle_alpha   90.00
_cell.angle_beta   90.00
_cell.angle_gamma   90.00
#
_symmetry.space_group_name_H-M   'P 1'
#
loop_
_entity.id
_entity.type
_entity.pdbx_description
1 polymer ?
#
loop_
_entity_poly.entity_id
_entity_poly.type
_entity_poly.pdbx_seq_one_letter_code
_entity_poly.pdbx_strand_id
1 'polypeptide(L)'
;MYCIKLIIEPTAAMTFRILPGSILNIATYPFVPPTTFSGFLRRLGMMSVELEIPETRVNNDNPPIYALPPRYVALGAYPTSNSWRGVHRTYRKGMREFNHDSFSRLYLDEDKANFQLHTWEYFIAEELVGYVVAESPEGLEHFRELETYGCKLGKEGFAIVTEVSELIELKQETKTAYPSTILPMEALLQNGQFIGGCDIYNLYRYQWSANSQTNSDREGFLDQQPTAADGFVPFVAAYFPTEMNHPPELDYYTNGEFNIPVSLVNLLLRGEVYV
;
A
#
# COMPACT_ATOMS: atom_id res chain seq x y z
N MET A 1 -6.19 -20.02 4.55
CA MET A 1 -5.44 -18.78 4.28
C MET A 1 -4.92 -18.29 5.60
N TYR A 2 -3.66 -17.87 5.68
CA TYR A 2 -3.06 -17.36 6.91
C TYR A 2 -2.83 -15.86 6.80
N CYS A 3 -2.87 -15.17 7.93
CA CYS A 3 -2.77 -13.72 7.99
C CYS A 3 -1.93 -13.28 9.18
N ILE A 4 -1.21 -12.18 8.98
CA ILE A 4 -0.66 -11.36 10.06
C ILE A 4 -1.21 -9.95 9.92
N LYS A 5 -1.62 -9.40 11.06
CA LYS A 5 -2.06 -8.01 11.21
C LYS A 5 -0.89 -7.19 11.78
N LEU A 6 -0.66 -6.02 11.22
CA LEU A 6 0.38 -5.09 11.66
C LEU A 6 -0.26 -3.78 12.09
N ILE A 7 0.07 -3.29 13.29
CA ILE A 7 -0.27 -1.94 13.74
C ILE A 7 0.89 -1.02 13.38
N ILE A 8 0.57 0.08 12.71
CA ILE A 8 1.55 0.99 12.14
C ILE A 8 1.20 2.40 12.62
N GLU A 9 2.18 3.07 13.23
CA GLU A 9 2.08 4.44 13.70
C GLU A 9 2.84 5.38 12.74
N PRO A 10 2.14 6.23 11.97
CA PRO A 10 2.78 7.28 11.20
C PRO A 10 3.36 8.35 12.12
N THR A 11 4.63 8.70 11.93
CA THR A 11 5.30 9.77 12.71
C THR A 11 5.32 11.10 11.98
N ALA A 12 4.87 11.12 10.72
CA ALA A 12 4.78 12.30 9.89
C ALA A 12 3.63 12.17 8.88
N ALA A 13 3.21 13.32 8.33
CA ALA A 13 2.28 13.34 7.21
C ALA A 13 2.81 12.55 6.01
N MET A 14 1.95 11.71 5.43
CA MET A 14 2.32 10.79 4.36
C MET A 14 1.82 11.27 2.99
N THR A 15 2.45 10.82 1.92
CA THR A 15 1.97 11.06 0.55
C THR A 15 2.11 9.82 -0.31
N PHE A 16 0.99 9.34 -0.84
CA PHE A 16 0.87 8.18 -1.72
C PHE A 16 0.28 8.62 -3.06
N ARG A 17 1.14 8.90 -4.04
CA ARG A 17 0.72 9.50 -5.31
C ARG A 17 -0.32 8.65 -6.04
N ILE A 18 -1.49 9.22 -6.29
CA ILE A 18 -2.50 8.60 -7.15
C ILE A 18 -2.00 8.51 -8.60
N LEU A 19 -1.39 9.60 -9.08
CA LEU A 19 -0.80 9.68 -10.42
C LEU A 19 0.72 9.89 -10.29
N PRO A 20 1.55 8.88 -10.60
CA PRO A 20 3.00 8.94 -10.40
C PRO A 20 3.69 10.15 -11.07
N GLY A 21 3.24 10.51 -12.28
CA GLY A 21 3.80 11.59 -13.09
C GLY A 21 3.21 12.98 -12.84
N SER A 22 2.19 13.11 -11.98
CA SER A 22 1.61 14.42 -11.70
C SER A 22 2.54 15.25 -10.81
N ILE A 23 3.01 16.38 -11.34
CA ILE A 23 3.90 17.33 -10.65
C ILE A 23 3.17 18.62 -10.23
N LEU A 24 2.00 18.89 -10.82
CA LEU A 24 1.20 20.08 -10.55
C LEU A 24 0.15 19.83 -9.47
N ASN A 25 -0.49 18.66 -9.51
CA ASN A 25 -1.50 18.25 -8.55
C ASN A 25 -1.15 16.88 -7.98
N ILE A 26 -0.53 16.89 -6.80
CA ILE A 26 -0.15 15.67 -6.09
C ILE A 26 -1.31 15.32 -5.16
N ALA A 27 -2.16 14.42 -5.63
CA ALA A 27 -3.22 13.82 -4.84
C ALA A 27 -2.74 12.55 -4.14
N THR A 28 -3.33 12.24 -2.98
CA THR A 28 -2.94 11.08 -2.16
C THR A 28 -4.12 10.16 -1.87
N TYR A 29 -3.85 8.86 -1.71
CA TYR A 29 -4.83 7.93 -1.15
C TYR A 29 -5.01 8.18 0.36
N PRO A 30 -6.22 7.99 0.92
CA PRO A 30 -6.50 8.07 2.36
C PRO A 30 -6.17 6.76 3.11
N PHE A 31 -5.27 5.95 2.56
CA PHE A 31 -4.77 4.68 3.08
C PHE A 31 -3.43 4.37 2.39
N VAL A 32 -2.70 3.37 2.88
CA VAL A 32 -1.45 2.90 2.25
C VAL A 32 -1.79 1.88 1.15
N PRO A 33 -1.45 2.15 -0.13
CA PRO A 33 -1.73 1.19 -1.21
C PRO A 33 -0.98 -0.14 -1.04
N PRO A 34 -1.54 -1.27 -1.51
CA PRO A 34 -0.89 -2.60 -1.46
C PRO A 34 0.56 -2.63 -1.92
N THR A 35 0.87 -2.01 -3.07
CA THR A 35 2.24 -1.96 -3.62
C THR A 35 3.19 -1.15 -2.75
N THR A 36 2.72 -0.01 -2.22
CA THR A 36 3.51 0.82 -1.30
C THR A 36 3.76 0.09 0.01
N PHE A 37 2.75 -0.61 0.53
CA PHE A 37 2.86 -1.38 1.77
C PHE A 37 3.81 -2.56 1.60
N SER A 38 3.72 -3.29 0.49
CA SER A 38 4.67 -4.36 0.13
C SER A 38 6.12 -3.87 0.11
N GLY A 39 6.40 -2.74 -0.54
CA GLY A 39 7.75 -2.17 -0.57
C GLY A 39 8.23 -1.66 0.80
N PHE A 40 7.32 -1.15 1.64
CA PHE A 40 7.62 -0.77 3.02
C PHE A 40 8.06 -1.99 3.85
N LEU A 41 7.25 -3.05 3.86
CA LEU A 41 7.55 -4.28 4.59
C LEU A 41 8.83 -4.96 4.10
N ARG A 42 9.08 -4.95 2.79
CA ARG A 42 10.33 -5.44 2.22
C ARG A 42 11.56 -4.72 2.77
N ARG A 43 11.50 -3.39 2.89
CA ARG A 43 12.61 -2.61 3.48
C ARG A 43 12.81 -2.94 4.96
N LEU A 44 11.72 -3.08 5.72
CA LEU A 44 11.82 -3.48 7.13
C LEU A 44 12.42 -4.87 7.27
N GLY A 45 12.04 -5.82 6.41
CA GLY A 45 12.62 -7.17 6.40
C GLY A 45 14.11 -7.20 6.07
N MET A 46 14.59 -6.32 5.17
CA MET A 46 16.03 -6.16 4.97
C MET A 46 16.71 -5.60 6.24
N MET A 47 16.12 -4.57 6.85
CA MET A 47 16.67 -3.94 8.05
C MET A 47 16.72 -4.90 9.26
N SER A 48 15.74 -5.79 9.41
CA SER A 48 15.66 -6.72 10.55
C SER A 48 16.79 -7.76 10.56
N VAL A 49 17.42 -8.01 9.42
CA VAL A 49 18.59 -8.87 9.27
C VAL A 49 19.87 -8.09 8.98
N GLU A 50 19.91 -6.82 9.40
CA GLU A 50 21.08 -5.93 9.31
C GLU A 50 21.58 -5.66 7.88
N LEU A 51 20.72 -5.81 6.86
CA LEU A 51 21.05 -5.50 5.48
C LEU A 51 20.85 -4.01 5.19
N GLU A 52 21.79 -3.42 4.44
CA GLU A 52 21.64 -2.07 3.90
C GLU A 52 20.54 -2.01 2.84
N ILE A 53 19.77 -0.91 2.84
CA ILE A 53 18.72 -0.67 1.84
C ILE A 53 19.39 -0.21 0.53
N PRO A 54 19.20 -0.93 -0.59
CA PRO A 54 19.83 -0.57 -1.86
C PRO A 54 19.41 0.81 -2.38
N GLU A 55 20.36 1.57 -2.94
CA GLU A 55 20.05 2.83 -3.60
C GLU A 55 19.29 2.58 -4.92
N THR A 56 18.02 2.98 -4.96
CA THR A 56 17.15 2.78 -6.15
C THR A 56 17.40 3.78 -7.29
N ARG A 57 18.28 4.77 -7.10
CA ARG A 57 18.61 5.80 -8.11
C ARG A 57 19.72 5.41 -9.09
N VAL A 58 20.36 4.26 -8.90
CA VAL A 58 21.56 3.86 -9.67
C VAL A 58 21.23 3.52 -11.13
N ASN A 59 19.98 3.16 -11.44
CA ASN A 59 19.54 2.86 -12.80
C ASN A 59 18.25 3.61 -13.13
N ASN A 60 18.37 4.79 -13.76
CA ASN A 60 17.21 5.63 -14.10
C ASN A 60 16.30 5.00 -15.17
N ASP A 61 16.85 4.14 -16.03
CA ASP A 61 16.12 3.55 -17.16
C ASP A 61 15.31 2.32 -16.74
N ASN A 62 15.82 1.54 -15.79
CA ASN A 62 15.10 0.40 -15.22
C ASN A 62 15.47 0.22 -13.73
N PRO A 63 14.86 1.01 -12.82
CA PRO A 63 15.19 0.94 -11.41
C PRO A 63 14.74 -0.42 -10.84
N PRO A 64 15.57 -1.08 -10.01
CA PRO A 64 15.18 -2.34 -9.38
C PRO A 64 13.96 -2.16 -8.49
N ILE A 65 13.05 -3.13 -8.54
CA ILE A 65 11.86 -3.19 -7.69
C ILE A 65 12.22 -3.96 -6.42
N TYR A 66 11.87 -3.42 -5.26
CA TYR A 66 11.98 -4.10 -3.98
C TYR A 66 10.61 -4.16 -3.31
N ALA A 67 9.96 -5.30 -3.47
CA ALA A 67 8.65 -5.64 -2.94
C ALA A 67 8.71 -7.01 -2.24
N LEU A 68 7.71 -7.30 -1.40
CA LEU A 68 7.54 -8.67 -0.89
C LEU A 68 7.33 -9.65 -2.05
N PRO A 69 7.81 -10.90 -1.93
CA PRO A 69 7.60 -11.93 -2.93
C PRO A 69 6.10 -12.28 -3.03
N PRO A 70 5.62 -12.78 -4.17
CA PRO A 70 4.18 -13.01 -4.42
C PRO A 70 3.50 -13.89 -3.36
N ARG A 71 4.25 -14.79 -2.71
CA ARG A 71 3.74 -15.64 -1.62
C ARG A 71 3.17 -14.86 -0.44
N TYR A 72 3.64 -13.63 -0.20
CA TYR A 72 3.17 -12.73 0.85
C TYR A 72 2.39 -11.59 0.22
N VAL A 73 1.07 -11.68 0.28
CA VAL A 73 0.17 -10.70 -0.35
C VAL A 73 -0.09 -9.58 0.64
N ALA A 74 0.62 -8.46 0.47
CA ALA A 74 0.36 -7.23 1.21
C ALA A 74 -0.93 -6.56 0.71
N LEU A 75 -1.90 -6.36 1.59
CA LEU A 75 -3.24 -5.86 1.24
C LEU A 75 -3.40 -4.35 1.42
N GLY A 76 -2.31 -3.65 1.71
CA GLY A 76 -2.32 -2.24 2.12
C GLY A 76 -2.46 -2.08 3.63
N ALA A 77 -2.51 -0.82 4.07
CA ALA A 77 -2.75 -0.48 5.47
C ALA A 77 -3.77 0.66 5.59
N TYR A 78 -4.70 0.53 6.53
CA TYR A 78 -5.94 1.30 6.57
C TYR A 78 -6.12 1.96 7.93
N PRO A 79 -6.59 3.22 7.99
CA PRO A 79 -6.79 3.88 9.26
C PRO A 79 -7.87 3.20 10.09
N THR A 80 -7.60 3.05 11.39
CA THR A 80 -8.57 2.47 12.32
C THR A 80 -9.80 3.35 12.47
N SER A 81 -10.94 2.75 12.82
CA SER A 81 -12.22 3.45 12.90
C SER A 81 -12.27 4.49 14.03
N ASN A 82 -11.46 4.30 15.07
CA ASN A 82 -11.48 5.12 16.29
C ASN A 82 -10.33 6.15 16.36
N SER A 83 -9.45 6.19 15.36
CA SER A 83 -8.30 7.09 15.33
C SER A 83 -8.54 8.28 14.40
N TRP A 84 -7.89 9.41 14.69
CA TRP A 84 -8.00 10.57 13.83
C TRP A 84 -7.31 10.32 12.49
N ARG A 85 -7.98 10.74 11.41
CA ARG A 85 -7.49 10.63 10.04
C ARG A 85 -8.02 11.74 9.15
N GLY A 86 -7.24 12.11 8.14
CA GLY A 86 -7.68 13.07 7.13
C GLY A 86 -6.69 13.27 5.99
N VAL A 87 -7.19 13.77 4.87
CA VAL A 87 -6.36 14.26 3.78
C VAL A 87 -6.36 15.79 3.82
N HIS A 88 -5.18 16.37 4.04
CA HIS A 88 -4.99 17.81 4.05
C HIS A 88 -4.34 18.27 2.76
N ARG A 89 -5.00 19.20 2.04
CA ARG A 89 -4.48 19.79 0.80
C ARG A 89 -3.81 21.13 1.08
N THR A 90 -2.56 21.26 0.65
CA THR A 90 -1.80 22.51 0.67
C THR A 90 -1.67 23.09 -0.73
N TYR A 91 -1.59 24.42 -0.80
CA TYR A 91 -1.32 25.17 -2.04
C TYR A 91 0.09 25.76 -1.96
N ARG A 92 0.89 25.56 -3.00
CA ARG A 92 2.30 26.00 -3.06
C ARG A 92 2.57 26.79 -4.33
N LYS A 93 3.44 27.79 -4.25
CA LYS A 93 3.92 28.56 -5.40
C LYS A 93 5.29 27.99 -5.82
N GLY A 94 5.42 27.49 -7.05
CA GLY A 94 6.65 26.86 -7.57
C GLY A 94 7.00 27.38 -8.97
N MET A 95 8.22 27.16 -9.45
CA MET A 95 8.65 27.59 -10.81
C MET A 95 8.06 26.67 -11.90
N ARG A 96 7.75 27.24 -13.07
CA ARG A 96 7.23 26.51 -14.25
C ARG A 96 8.28 25.61 -14.93
N GLU A 97 9.55 25.98 -14.89
CA GLU A 97 10.68 25.17 -15.37
C GLU A 97 11.08 24.20 -14.25
N PHE A 98 10.55 22.99 -14.32
CA PHE A 98 10.52 22.06 -13.20
C PHE A 98 11.72 21.10 -13.19
N ASN A 99 12.52 21.15 -12.12
CA ASN A 99 13.51 20.13 -11.76
C ASN A 99 13.32 19.80 -10.27
N HIS A 100 13.15 18.52 -9.95
CA HIS A 100 12.96 18.01 -8.58
C HIS A 100 14.09 18.39 -7.61
N ASP A 101 15.32 18.59 -8.08
CA ASP A 101 16.51 18.92 -7.28
C ASP A 101 16.61 20.42 -6.93
N SER A 102 15.79 21.27 -7.55
CA SER A 102 15.87 22.74 -7.40
C SER A 102 14.87 23.31 -6.39
N PHE A 103 14.03 22.45 -5.78
CA PHE A 103 12.83 22.81 -5.02
C PHE A 103 13.08 23.54 -3.69
N SER A 104 14.27 23.42 -3.09
CA SER A 104 14.58 23.95 -1.75
C SER A 104 15.45 25.21 -1.73
N ARG A 105 15.69 25.85 -2.88
CA ARG A 105 16.50 27.08 -2.94
C ARG A 105 15.63 28.31 -2.67
N LEU A 106 16.05 29.14 -1.71
CA LEU A 106 15.52 30.49 -1.53
C LEU A 106 15.96 31.36 -2.73
N TYR A 107 15.01 31.96 -3.43
CA TYR A 107 15.28 32.86 -4.55
C TYR A 107 15.20 34.33 -4.11
N LEU A 108 16.11 35.14 -4.65
CA LEU A 108 16.12 36.59 -4.54
C LEU A 108 15.35 37.19 -5.74
N ASP A 109 14.63 38.28 -5.48
CA ASP A 109 13.52 38.87 -6.27
C ASP A 109 13.86 39.34 -7.72
N GLU A 110 15.09 39.14 -8.19
CA GLU A 110 15.57 39.66 -9.48
C GLU A 110 15.25 38.73 -10.67
N ASP A 111 14.96 37.44 -10.42
CA ASP A 111 14.52 36.51 -11.45
C ASP A 111 13.00 36.55 -11.60
N LYS A 112 12.51 37.11 -12.73
CA LYS A 112 11.10 37.03 -13.16
C LYS A 112 10.74 35.60 -13.54
N ALA A 113 10.72 34.69 -12.57
CA ALA A 113 10.33 33.31 -12.76
C ALA A 113 8.81 33.22 -12.94
N ASN A 114 8.38 32.48 -13.98
CA ASN A 114 6.98 32.14 -14.16
C ASN A 114 6.56 31.18 -13.05
N PHE A 115 5.89 31.69 -12.02
CA PHE A 115 5.37 30.87 -10.93
C PHE A 115 4.08 30.16 -11.33
N GLN A 116 3.97 28.89 -10.98
CA GLN A 116 2.77 28.09 -11.10
C GLN A 116 2.27 27.68 -9.71
N LEU A 117 0.95 27.59 -9.56
CA LEU A 117 0.32 27.05 -8.35
C LEU A 117 0.35 25.53 -8.42
N HIS A 118 0.86 24.90 -7.37
CA HIS A 118 0.87 23.46 -7.17
C HIS A 118 -0.04 23.10 -6.00
N THR A 119 -0.72 21.97 -6.07
CA THR A 119 -1.44 21.37 -4.94
C THR A 119 -0.72 20.13 -4.47
N TRP A 120 -0.63 19.97 -3.16
CA TRP A 120 -0.05 18.79 -2.53
C TRP A 120 -0.92 18.31 -1.39
N GLU A 121 -1.36 17.06 -1.48
CA GLU A 121 -2.15 16.39 -0.46
C GLU A 121 -1.29 15.54 0.46
N TYR A 122 -1.60 15.64 1.74
CA TYR A 122 -0.98 14.94 2.84
C TYR A 122 -2.04 14.06 3.51
N PHE A 123 -1.81 12.76 3.51
CA PHE A 123 -2.60 11.85 4.32
C PHE A 123 -2.01 11.81 5.73
N ILE A 124 -2.86 12.04 6.71
CA ILE A 124 -2.48 12.06 8.11
C ILE A 124 -3.42 11.09 8.84
N ALA A 125 -2.84 10.21 9.63
CA ALA A 125 -3.54 9.22 10.44
C ALA A 125 -2.72 8.97 11.71
N GLU A 126 -3.38 8.76 12.84
CA GLU A 126 -2.69 8.38 14.09
C GLU A 126 -2.28 6.90 14.07
N GLU A 127 -3.12 6.05 13.49
CA GLU A 127 -2.91 4.61 13.50
C GLU A 127 -3.42 3.98 12.19
N LEU A 128 -2.66 3.03 11.67
CA LEU A 128 -3.01 2.22 10.52
C LEU A 128 -2.93 0.74 10.86
N VAL A 129 -3.84 -0.05 10.31
CA VAL A 129 -3.81 -1.51 10.35
C VAL A 129 -3.47 -2.05 8.97
N GLY A 130 -2.33 -2.71 8.88
CA GLY A 130 -1.89 -3.45 7.70
C GLY A 130 -2.23 -4.93 7.80
N TYR A 131 -2.46 -5.56 6.64
CA TYR A 131 -2.69 -6.99 6.53
C TYR A 131 -1.75 -7.60 5.50
N VAL A 132 -1.14 -8.73 5.86
CA VAL A 132 -0.38 -9.59 4.94
C VAL A 132 -0.99 -10.99 5.02
N VAL A 133 -1.32 -11.56 3.88
CA VAL A 133 -1.86 -12.93 3.80
C VAL A 133 -0.96 -13.84 2.97
N ALA A 134 -0.97 -15.13 3.30
CA ALA A 134 -0.26 -16.16 2.56
C ALA A 134 -1.07 -17.47 2.57
N GLU A 135 -0.90 -18.26 1.51
CA GLU A 135 -1.53 -19.58 1.40
C GLU A 135 -1.02 -20.57 2.47
N SER A 136 0.21 -20.33 2.93
CA SER A 136 0.94 -21.17 3.88
C SER A 136 1.42 -20.35 5.08
N PRO A 137 1.53 -20.94 6.29
CA PRO A 137 1.99 -20.21 7.47
C PRO A 137 3.51 -19.95 7.46
N GLU A 138 4.29 -20.74 6.70
CA GLU A 138 5.75 -20.66 6.69
C GLU A 138 6.26 -19.30 6.23
N GLY A 139 7.18 -18.73 7.01
CA GLY A 139 7.81 -17.45 6.76
C GLY A 139 6.97 -16.23 7.19
N LEU A 140 5.69 -16.42 7.56
CA LEU A 140 4.92 -15.33 8.16
C LEU A 140 5.48 -14.95 9.55
N GLU A 141 6.07 -15.89 10.28
CA GLU A 141 6.70 -15.64 11.58
C GLU A 141 7.76 -14.52 11.54
N HIS A 142 8.46 -14.36 10.41
CA HIS A 142 9.47 -13.31 10.23
C HIS A 142 8.88 -11.90 10.29
N PHE A 143 7.59 -11.71 9.99
CA PHE A 143 6.96 -10.38 10.12
C PHE A 143 6.91 -9.91 11.57
N ARG A 144 6.92 -10.84 12.55
CA ARG A 144 6.94 -10.48 13.97
C ARG A 144 8.25 -9.80 14.38
N GLU A 145 9.34 -10.10 13.69
CA GLU A 145 10.64 -9.47 13.91
C GLU A 145 10.65 -8.00 13.46
N LEU A 146 9.60 -7.53 12.78
CA LEU A 146 9.48 -6.15 12.31
C LEU A 146 8.90 -5.19 13.38
N GLU A 147 8.44 -5.71 14.52
CA GLU A 147 7.98 -4.86 15.63
C GLU A 147 9.09 -3.89 16.03
N THR A 148 8.74 -2.62 16.28
CA THR A 148 9.62 -1.48 16.56
C THR A 148 10.48 -0.98 15.39
N TYR A 149 10.51 -1.67 14.25
CA TYR A 149 11.18 -1.16 13.06
C TYR A 149 10.34 -0.08 12.38
N GLY A 150 11.02 0.96 11.89
CA GLY A 150 10.39 2.04 11.15
C GLY A 150 11.28 2.51 10.01
N CYS A 151 10.64 2.91 8.92
CA CYS A 151 11.34 3.52 7.80
C CYS A 151 10.41 4.48 7.04
N LYS A 152 10.94 5.05 5.96
CA LYS A 152 10.16 5.88 5.04
C LYS A 152 8.96 5.11 4.49
N LEU A 153 7.79 5.74 4.52
CA LEU A 153 6.54 5.20 3.99
C LEU A 153 5.95 6.17 2.96
N GLY A 154 5.83 5.74 1.71
CA GLY A 154 5.38 6.59 0.60
C GLY A 154 6.47 7.56 0.11
N LYS A 155 6.03 8.64 -0.56
CA LYS A 155 6.95 9.64 -1.12
C LYS A 155 7.51 10.55 -0.02
N GLU A 156 6.62 11.02 0.83
CA GLU A 156 6.89 11.77 2.06
C GLU A 156 6.22 10.96 3.18
N GLY A 157 6.84 10.88 4.34
CA GLY A 157 6.32 10.13 5.48
C GLY A 157 7.31 9.12 6.06
N PHE A 158 7.15 8.86 7.35
CA PHE A 158 7.86 7.85 8.10
C PHE A 158 6.85 7.17 9.01
N ALA A 159 6.97 5.86 9.17
CA ALA A 159 6.07 5.08 10.01
C ALA A 159 6.84 3.95 10.70
N ILE A 160 6.36 3.58 11.88
CA ILE A 160 6.92 2.52 12.73
C ILE A 160 5.86 1.42 12.83
N VAL A 161 6.27 0.16 12.73
CA VAL A 161 5.42 -0.98 13.08
C VAL A 161 5.47 -1.11 14.61
N THR A 162 4.37 -0.83 15.28
CA THR A 162 4.31 -0.82 16.75
C THR A 162 3.88 -2.17 17.33
N GLU A 163 3.12 -2.95 16.57
CA GLU A 163 2.65 -4.27 16.99
C GLU A 163 2.48 -5.17 15.77
N VAL A 164 2.77 -6.46 15.93
CA VAL A 164 2.51 -7.50 14.94
C VAL A 164 1.76 -8.63 15.63
N SER A 165 0.61 -9.02 15.07
CA SER A 165 -0.21 -10.07 15.67
C SER A 165 0.49 -11.43 15.62
N GLU A 166 0.03 -12.35 16.46
CA GLU A 166 0.22 -13.78 16.22
C GLU A 166 -0.37 -14.20 14.86
N LEU A 167 0.02 -15.39 14.39
CA LEU A 167 -0.51 -15.98 13.16
C LEU A 167 -2.03 -16.22 13.28
N ILE A 168 -2.80 -15.70 12.33
CA ILE A 168 -4.26 -15.84 12.29
C ILE A 168 -4.65 -16.75 11.13
N GLU A 169 -5.34 -17.85 11.42
CA GLU A 169 -5.97 -18.68 10.41
C GLU A 169 -7.31 -18.08 9.99
N LEU A 170 -7.48 -17.86 8.68
CA LEU A 170 -8.69 -17.30 8.09
C LEU A 170 -9.50 -18.37 7.38
N LYS A 171 -10.81 -18.34 7.63
CA LYS A 171 -11.81 -19.15 6.93
C LYS A 171 -12.42 -18.34 5.80
N GLN A 172 -12.69 -19.02 4.69
CA GLN A 172 -13.46 -18.44 3.61
C GLN A 172 -14.95 -18.58 3.91
N GLU A 173 -15.66 -17.45 3.92
CA GLU A 173 -17.10 -17.39 4.16
C GLU A 173 -17.75 -16.38 3.22
N THR A 174 -18.87 -16.76 2.62
CA THR A 174 -19.76 -15.82 1.92
C THR A 174 -20.63 -15.13 2.96
N LYS A 175 -20.55 -13.80 3.07
CA LYS A 175 -21.30 -13.03 4.08
C LYS A 175 -21.51 -11.59 3.65
N THR A 176 -22.54 -10.95 4.22
CA THR A 176 -22.75 -9.51 4.13
C THR A 176 -21.89 -8.78 5.17
N ALA A 177 -20.84 -8.08 4.74
CA ALA A 177 -19.93 -7.38 5.66
C ALA A 177 -19.18 -6.23 4.99
N TYR A 178 -18.73 -5.27 5.80
CA TYR A 178 -17.80 -4.25 5.31
C TYR A 178 -16.39 -4.83 5.17
N PRO A 179 -15.71 -4.58 4.03
CA PRO A 179 -14.35 -5.04 3.84
C PRO A 179 -13.40 -4.25 4.74
N SER A 180 -12.47 -4.94 5.38
CA SER A 180 -11.42 -4.32 6.21
C SER A 180 -10.29 -3.71 5.38
N THR A 181 -10.32 -3.96 4.06
CA THR A 181 -9.38 -3.45 3.07
C THR A 181 -10.13 -2.81 1.90
N ILE A 182 -9.43 -2.34 0.88
CA ILE A 182 -10.06 -2.07 -0.42
C ILE A 182 -10.73 -3.32 -1.00
N LEU A 183 -11.65 -3.11 -1.92
CA LEU A 183 -12.38 -4.14 -2.64
C LEU A 183 -12.30 -3.88 -4.15
N PRO A 184 -11.86 -4.83 -5.00
CA PRO A 184 -11.88 -4.64 -6.44
C PRO A 184 -13.29 -4.30 -6.95
N MET A 185 -13.44 -3.22 -7.71
CA MET A 185 -14.74 -2.78 -8.23
C MET A 185 -15.38 -3.83 -9.15
N GLU A 186 -14.56 -4.57 -9.88
CA GLU A 186 -15.02 -5.65 -10.75
C GLU A 186 -15.78 -6.73 -9.97
N ALA A 187 -15.36 -7.05 -8.73
CA ALA A 187 -16.06 -8.01 -7.88
C ALA A 187 -17.47 -7.53 -7.49
N LEU A 188 -17.62 -6.23 -7.18
CA LEU A 188 -18.92 -5.63 -6.88
C LEU A 188 -19.86 -5.69 -8.10
N LEU A 189 -19.34 -5.35 -9.28
CA LEU A 189 -20.11 -5.32 -10.53
C LEU A 189 -20.57 -6.71 -10.96
N GLN A 190 -19.68 -7.71 -10.90
CA GLN A 190 -19.98 -9.09 -11.28
C GLN A 190 -21.02 -9.75 -10.38
N ASN A 191 -21.00 -9.41 -9.09
CA ASN A 191 -21.95 -9.96 -8.10
C ASN A 191 -23.20 -9.09 -7.93
N GLY A 192 -23.43 -8.10 -8.79
CA GLY A 192 -24.62 -7.24 -8.76
C GLY A 192 -24.80 -6.46 -7.45
N GLN A 193 -23.70 -6.16 -6.76
CA GLN A 193 -23.73 -5.53 -5.43
C GLN A 193 -24.03 -4.04 -5.52
N PHE A 194 -24.61 -3.48 -4.44
CA PHE A 194 -24.87 -2.06 -4.34
C PHE A 194 -23.56 -1.26 -4.26
N ILE A 195 -23.41 -0.26 -5.14
CA ILE A 195 -22.26 0.64 -5.18
C ILE A 195 -22.71 2.00 -4.63
N GLY A 196 -22.69 2.14 -3.32
CA GLY A 196 -22.94 3.41 -2.65
C GLY A 196 -22.19 3.48 -1.34
N GLY A 197 -21.66 4.66 -1.01
CA GLY A 197 -20.86 4.87 0.21
C GLY A 197 -19.42 4.40 0.15
N CYS A 198 -18.91 4.09 -1.04
CA CYS A 198 -17.49 3.91 -1.26
C CYS A 198 -16.89 5.05 -2.09
N ASP A 199 -15.62 5.32 -1.82
CA ASP A 199 -14.76 6.11 -2.69
C ASP A 199 -14.12 5.17 -3.72
N ILE A 200 -13.91 5.67 -4.94
CA ILE A 200 -13.34 4.89 -6.03
C ILE A 200 -11.93 5.38 -6.33
N TYR A 201 -10.97 4.46 -6.34
CA TYR A 201 -9.57 4.76 -6.60
C TYR A 201 -9.01 3.86 -7.72
N ASN A 202 -8.24 4.46 -8.62
CA ASN A 202 -7.37 3.70 -9.51
C ASN A 202 -6.10 3.34 -8.75
N LEU A 203 -5.78 2.06 -8.70
CA LEU A 203 -4.60 1.51 -8.04
C LEU A 203 -3.79 0.68 -9.02
N TYR A 204 -2.64 0.22 -8.58
CA TYR A 204 -1.74 -0.61 -9.36
C TYR A 204 -1.38 -1.86 -8.57
N ARG A 205 -1.31 -2.99 -9.25
CA ARG A 205 -0.73 -4.24 -8.74
C ARG A 205 0.52 -4.60 -9.51
N TYR A 206 1.38 -5.44 -8.94
CA TYR A 206 2.54 -5.94 -9.67
C TYR A 206 2.12 -6.86 -10.82
N GLN A 207 2.82 -6.74 -11.93
CA GLN A 207 2.83 -7.75 -12.99
C GLN A 207 3.99 -8.70 -12.68
N TRP A 208 3.70 -9.79 -11.97
CA TRP A 208 4.73 -10.77 -11.59
C TRP A 208 5.31 -11.47 -12.82
N SER A 209 6.64 -11.55 -12.88
CA SER A 209 7.36 -12.28 -13.94
C SER A 209 7.18 -13.80 -13.77
N ALA A 210 7.33 -14.59 -14.84
CA ALA A 210 7.15 -16.05 -14.77
C ALA A 210 8.10 -16.77 -13.79
N ASN A 211 9.22 -16.14 -13.44
CA ASN A 211 10.22 -16.62 -12.47
C ASN A 211 10.08 -15.96 -11.09
N SER A 212 8.96 -15.33 -10.77
CA SER A 212 8.73 -14.67 -9.48
C SER A 212 8.53 -15.65 -8.31
N GLN A 213 8.49 -16.95 -8.58
CA GLN A 213 8.42 -17.98 -7.56
C GLN A 213 9.77 -18.12 -6.86
N THR A 214 9.74 -17.89 -5.56
CA THR A 214 10.89 -18.00 -4.66
C THR A 214 10.94 -19.41 -4.05
N ASN A 215 12.14 -19.94 -3.80
CA ASN A 215 12.37 -21.30 -3.31
C ASN A 215 12.42 -21.40 -1.78
N SER A 216 12.67 -20.29 -1.07
CA SER A 216 12.68 -20.24 0.41
C SER A 216 11.91 -19.04 0.96
N ASP A 217 11.35 -19.19 2.15
CA ASP A 217 10.68 -18.15 2.96
C ASP A 217 11.48 -16.84 3.10
N ARG A 218 12.82 -16.93 3.12
CA ARG A 218 13.73 -15.79 3.17
C ARG A 218 13.91 -15.08 1.83
N GLU A 219 13.85 -15.82 0.73
CA GLU A 219 14.15 -15.30 -0.61
C GLU A 219 13.12 -14.24 -1.02
N GLY A 220 13.61 -13.07 -1.41
CA GLY A 220 12.78 -11.92 -1.75
C GLY A 220 12.16 -11.20 -0.54
N PHE A 221 12.34 -11.66 0.71
CA PHE A 221 11.90 -10.94 1.91
C PHE A 221 13.06 -10.47 2.80
N LEU A 222 13.99 -11.35 3.15
CA LEU A 222 15.11 -11.09 4.06
C LEU A 222 16.49 -11.10 3.34
N ASP A 223 16.50 -10.83 2.03
CA ASP A 223 17.72 -10.68 1.22
C ASP A 223 17.78 -9.33 0.49
N GLN A 224 18.83 -9.09 -0.31
CA GLN A 224 18.97 -7.88 -1.14
C GLN A 224 18.59 -8.07 -2.61
N GLN A 225 17.98 -9.21 -2.97
CA GLN A 225 17.66 -9.48 -4.37
C GLN A 225 16.49 -8.61 -4.85
N PRO A 226 16.58 -8.00 -6.05
CA PRO A 226 15.43 -7.32 -6.66
C PRO A 226 14.28 -8.30 -6.88
N THR A 227 13.06 -7.81 -6.70
CA THR A 227 11.84 -8.60 -6.94
C THR A 227 11.57 -8.71 -8.44
N ALA A 228 11.32 -9.92 -8.91
CA ALA A 228 10.98 -10.18 -10.31
C ALA A 228 9.53 -9.75 -10.63
N ALA A 229 9.39 -8.52 -11.13
CA ALA A 229 8.14 -7.98 -11.66
C ALA A 229 8.41 -7.22 -12.97
N ASP A 230 7.59 -7.49 -13.99
CA ASP A 230 7.70 -6.90 -15.33
C ASP A 230 7.10 -5.48 -15.40
N GLY A 231 6.41 -5.05 -14.34
CA GLY A 231 5.80 -3.74 -14.26
C GLY A 231 4.59 -3.71 -13.34
N PHE A 232 3.64 -2.83 -13.67
CA PHE A 232 2.45 -2.56 -12.88
C PHE A 232 1.18 -2.60 -13.75
N VAL A 233 0.15 -3.30 -13.28
CA VAL A 233 -1.16 -3.37 -13.94
C VAL A 233 -2.17 -2.51 -13.17
N PRO A 234 -2.86 -1.56 -13.81
CA PRO A 234 -3.88 -0.77 -13.14
C PRO A 234 -5.13 -1.60 -12.83
N PHE A 235 -5.79 -1.31 -11.71
CA PHE A 235 -7.12 -1.83 -11.38
C PHE A 235 -7.91 -0.79 -10.60
N VAL A 236 -9.24 -0.92 -10.59
CA VAL A 236 -10.14 0.00 -9.89
C VAL A 236 -10.61 -0.65 -8.59
N ALA A 237 -10.52 0.07 -7.48
CA ALA A 237 -10.98 -0.41 -6.18
C ALA A 237 -11.96 0.55 -5.52
N ALA A 238 -12.94 -0.02 -4.82
CA ALA A 238 -13.76 0.64 -3.83
C ALA A 238 -13.04 0.66 -2.48
N TYR A 239 -13.06 1.81 -1.82
CA TYR A 239 -12.69 1.97 -0.42
C TYR A 239 -13.92 2.42 0.37
N PHE A 240 -14.23 1.74 1.47
CA PHE A 240 -15.37 2.04 2.33
C PHE A 240 -14.85 2.73 3.61
N PRO A 241 -14.71 4.06 3.63
CA PRO A 241 -14.20 4.76 4.80
C PRO A 241 -15.18 4.67 5.99
N THR A 242 -16.47 4.52 5.73
CA THR A 242 -17.50 4.52 6.78
C THR A 242 -18.53 3.45 6.49
N GLU A 243 -18.92 2.73 7.53
CA GLU A 243 -19.99 1.74 7.46
C GLU A 243 -21.34 2.44 7.26
N MET A 244 -22.04 2.08 6.18
CA MET A 244 -23.39 2.57 5.83
C MET A 244 -24.43 1.44 5.97
N ASN A 245 -25.69 1.67 5.60
CA ASN A 245 -26.77 0.69 5.81
C ASN A 245 -26.74 -0.54 4.86
N HIS A 246 -25.83 -0.61 3.89
CA HIS A 246 -25.80 -1.66 2.87
C HIS A 246 -24.37 -2.19 2.61
N PRO A 247 -23.84 -3.09 3.45
CA PRO A 247 -22.59 -3.77 3.16
C PRO A 247 -22.77 -4.70 1.95
N PRO A 248 -21.73 -4.93 1.14
CA PRO A 248 -21.77 -5.93 0.08
C PRO A 248 -21.78 -7.36 0.65
N GLU A 249 -22.44 -8.27 -0.06
CA GLU A 249 -22.40 -9.71 0.17
C GLU A 249 -21.43 -10.35 -0.83
N LEU A 250 -20.32 -10.85 -0.33
CA LEU A 250 -19.22 -11.41 -1.12
C LEU A 250 -18.50 -12.51 -0.33
N ASP A 251 -17.53 -13.15 -0.97
CA ASP A 251 -16.60 -14.06 -0.32
C ASP A 251 -15.49 -13.29 0.40
N TYR A 252 -15.31 -13.62 1.69
CA TYR A 252 -14.31 -13.05 2.55
C TYR A 252 -13.45 -14.13 3.21
N TYR A 253 -12.16 -13.85 3.34
CA TYR A 253 -11.32 -14.48 4.35
C TYR A 253 -11.52 -13.75 5.69
N THR A 254 -11.93 -14.46 6.72
CA THR A 254 -12.28 -13.89 8.03
C THR A 254 -11.94 -14.83 9.19
N ASN A 255 -11.67 -14.24 10.36
CA ASN A 255 -11.62 -14.90 11.67
C ASN A 255 -12.84 -14.53 12.56
N GLY A 256 -13.82 -13.81 12.01
CA GLY A 256 -14.94 -13.22 12.74
C GLY A 256 -14.77 -11.74 13.08
N GLU A 257 -13.55 -11.21 13.14
CA GLU A 257 -13.27 -9.82 13.55
C GLU A 257 -13.08 -8.88 12.35
N PHE A 258 -12.41 -9.34 11.29
CA PHE A 258 -12.17 -8.57 10.07
C PHE A 258 -12.54 -9.37 8.83
N ASN A 259 -12.79 -8.69 7.71
CA ASN A 259 -13.27 -9.30 6.48
C ASN A 259 -12.39 -8.86 5.30
N ILE A 260 -11.50 -9.74 4.85
CA ILE A 260 -10.62 -9.50 3.70
C ILE A 260 -11.30 -10.07 2.45
N PRO A 261 -11.61 -9.26 1.42
CA PRO A 261 -12.20 -9.77 0.19
C PRO A 261 -11.30 -10.81 -0.49
N VAL A 262 -11.83 -12.00 -0.77
CA VAL A 262 -11.08 -13.04 -1.49
C VAL A 262 -10.65 -12.54 -2.87
N SER A 263 -11.52 -11.76 -3.52
CA SER A 263 -11.27 -11.13 -4.82
C SER A 263 -10.06 -10.21 -4.82
N LEU A 264 -9.75 -9.51 -3.71
CA LEU A 264 -8.54 -8.71 -3.60
C LEU A 264 -7.29 -9.59 -3.56
N VAL A 265 -7.32 -10.65 -2.76
CA VAL A 265 -6.18 -11.57 -2.62
C VAL A 265 -5.86 -12.23 -3.97
N ASN A 266 -6.88 -12.75 -4.65
CA ASN A 266 -6.73 -13.35 -5.97
C ASN A 266 -6.22 -12.35 -7.01
N LEU A 267 -6.70 -11.10 -6.96
CA LEU A 267 -6.28 -10.08 -7.90
C LEU A 267 -4.79 -9.73 -7.71
N LEU A 268 -4.33 -9.60 -6.48
CA LEU A 268 -2.94 -9.24 -6.18
C LEU A 268 -1.97 -10.40 -6.39
N LEU A 269 -2.41 -11.64 -6.18
CA LEU A 269 -1.59 -12.84 -6.31
C LEU A 269 -1.56 -13.37 -7.76
N ARG A 270 -2.73 -13.55 -8.36
CA ARG A 270 -2.95 -14.27 -9.62
C ARG A 270 -3.37 -13.36 -10.77
N GLY A 271 -3.77 -12.12 -10.46
CA GLY A 271 -4.26 -11.18 -11.45
C GLY A 271 -5.71 -11.39 -11.85
N GLU A 272 -6.46 -12.15 -11.07
CA GLU A 272 -7.84 -12.54 -11.34
C GLU A 272 -8.75 -12.07 -10.20
N VAL A 273 -9.92 -11.53 -10.52
CA VAL A 273 -10.87 -11.02 -9.51
C VAL A 273 -11.83 -12.11 -9.01
N TYR A 274 -11.86 -13.26 -9.68
CA TYR A 274 -12.85 -14.32 -9.48
C TYR A 274 -12.56 -15.23 -8.28
N VAL A 275 -13.63 -15.84 -7.78
CA VAL A 275 -13.66 -17.10 -7.01
C VAL A 275 -14.65 -18.02 -7.72
#